data_AF-C5DIW3-F1
#
_entry.id   AF-C5DIW3-F1
#
_cell.length_a   1.000
_cell.length_b   1.000
_cell.length_c   1.000
_cell.angle_alpha   90.00
_cell.angle_beta   90.00
_cell.angle_gamma   90.00
#
_symmetry.space_group_name_H-M   'P 1'
#
loop_
_entity.id
_entity.type
_entity.pdbx_description
1 polymer ?
#
loop_
_entity_poly.entity_id
_entity_poly.type
_entity_poly.pdbx_seq_one_letter_code
_entity_poly.pdbx_strand_id
1 'polypeptide(L)'
;MSCTLPEDLEGILSFCYDSNIHYAESKLDIKLSALGGLGVFAATDLKPGEVLLRVPKDAVFSASNSSIANLLLEEEIDGMLALNLAFIYEISVFGLRSHWYRYLKSIKLEDQNGLLYLPPSCWPDERKRQLSKTSLDTLFNALEPERDLKTGYEVALDLAQKWHREAGLSLPEGFFDEGDREAQFARFVATAYAVSSRAFEIDSYHESALVPIADLFNHHVSTPDVRFESLYEVCPLCGEMGVCGHSMEEGEMEDEMESEGEEEEGTEGKGDKEDEMEDVTGEDEDEVDAEEEDDQAEEKEDEVGEEGDEADEDGVGADTQNKQNSTSTKELTPQLIQELELEADNLPLPKPKKDTLSNGRTAFDDLDADTCVDIVLARSISKNVEIFNSYGDLSNPLLIARYGFCVPNNPFDTVHLGHEVEKLWRDSKRTLSPRFEWWIDSGFELFMNWTRAMSEEDQSDSDEEQAEAEAPELESDDEQSEASSEAGSDAALPKWQEELCIDHEGTPTSALQALVTILTFPNAKWAKFIKNSHNSGKMWYKMKTLSAPADKAARALLKNLLLSKKQSYTCSPSDLHNEPARVLLSSELEIIDKCLTALKAPAPRT
;
A
#
# COMPACT_ATOMS: atom_id res chain seq x y z
N MET A 1 8.72 -4.29 10.51
CA MET A 1 9.54 -5.33 11.18
C MET A 1 8.72 -6.58 11.30
N SER A 2 9.29 -7.77 11.07
CA SER A 2 8.54 -9.00 11.26
C SER A 2 8.06 -9.10 12.72
N CYS A 3 6.78 -9.45 12.91
CA CYS A 3 6.21 -9.74 14.24
C CYS A 3 6.10 -11.26 14.48
N THR A 4 6.69 -12.06 13.59
CA THR A 4 6.67 -13.53 13.67
C THR A 4 7.43 -13.99 14.89
N LEU A 5 6.84 -14.92 15.66
CA LEU A 5 7.43 -15.43 16.89
C LEU A 5 8.28 -16.69 16.62
N PRO A 6 9.29 -16.99 17.44
CA PRO A 6 10.10 -18.21 17.28
C PRO A 6 9.29 -19.52 17.30
N GLU A 7 8.17 -19.54 18.03
CA GLU A 7 7.25 -20.68 18.10
C GLU A 7 6.48 -20.94 16.79
N ASP A 8 6.32 -19.92 15.94
CA ASP A 8 5.65 -20.08 14.64
C ASP A 8 6.59 -20.67 13.58
N LEU A 9 7.92 -20.58 13.78
CA LEU A 9 8.93 -20.94 12.78
C LEU A 9 8.82 -22.41 12.32
N GLU A 10 8.56 -23.34 13.24
CA GLU A 10 8.40 -24.75 12.90
C GLU A 10 7.24 -24.98 11.93
N GLY A 11 6.11 -24.29 12.15
CA GLY A 11 4.95 -24.35 11.27
C GLY A 11 5.24 -23.79 9.88
N ILE A 12 5.96 -22.67 9.81
CA ILE A 12 6.36 -22.03 8.55
C ILE A 12 7.29 -22.96 7.76
N LEU A 13 8.31 -23.53 8.40
CA LEU A 13 9.26 -24.44 7.73
C LEU A 13 8.59 -25.74 7.26
N SER A 14 7.65 -26.28 8.03
CA SER A 14 6.85 -27.42 7.60
C SER A 14 6.00 -27.09 6.37
N PHE A 15 5.38 -25.92 6.33
CA PHE A 15 4.65 -25.45 5.15
C PHE A 15 5.58 -25.31 3.94
N CYS A 16 6.75 -24.71 4.12
CA CYS A 16 7.74 -24.55 3.05
C CYS A 16 8.12 -25.89 2.43
N TYR A 17 8.37 -26.90 3.26
CA TYR A 17 8.69 -28.25 2.80
C TYR A 17 7.53 -28.89 2.01
N ASP A 18 6.30 -28.77 2.52
CA ASP A 18 5.10 -29.36 1.90
C ASP A 18 4.76 -28.67 0.55
N SER A 19 5.07 -27.37 0.42
CA SER A 19 4.78 -26.54 -0.75
C SER A 19 5.97 -26.35 -1.70
N ASN A 20 7.03 -27.15 -1.54
CA ASN A 20 8.22 -27.12 -2.40
C ASN A 20 8.90 -25.74 -2.47
N ILE A 21 8.89 -25.01 -1.35
CA ILE A 21 9.59 -23.74 -1.16
C ILE A 21 11.01 -24.04 -0.69
N HIS A 22 12.00 -23.43 -1.36
CA HIS A 22 13.41 -23.67 -1.07
C HIS A 22 14.08 -22.39 -0.60
N TYR A 23 14.73 -22.45 0.56
CA TYR A 23 15.64 -21.41 1.02
C TYR A 23 17.03 -22.01 1.22
N ALA A 24 18.08 -21.18 1.21
CA ALA A 24 19.45 -21.66 1.30
C ALA A 24 19.81 -22.11 2.73
N GLU A 25 19.25 -23.23 3.19
CA GLU A 25 19.33 -23.72 4.59
C GLU A 25 20.76 -23.81 5.12
N SER A 26 21.69 -24.25 4.27
CA SER A 26 23.11 -24.38 4.65
C SER A 26 23.85 -23.04 4.79
N LYS A 27 23.24 -21.95 4.32
CA LYS A 27 23.80 -20.60 4.24
C LYS A 27 23.04 -19.57 5.07
N LEU A 28 21.84 -19.89 5.54
CA LEU A 28 20.95 -18.96 6.25
C LEU A 28 20.55 -19.51 7.61
N ASP A 29 20.54 -18.64 8.62
CA ASP A 29 20.00 -18.88 9.94
C ASP A 29 18.79 -17.95 10.18
N ILE A 30 17.63 -18.50 10.53
CA ILE A 30 16.46 -17.71 10.95
C ILE A 30 16.44 -17.67 12.48
N LYS A 31 16.51 -16.47 13.06
CA LYS A 31 16.56 -16.26 14.52
C LYS A 31 16.02 -14.90 14.93
N LEU A 32 15.93 -14.64 16.23
CA LEU A 32 15.46 -13.35 16.76
C LEU A 32 16.32 -12.18 16.26
N SER A 33 15.65 -11.16 15.72
CA SER A 33 16.27 -9.90 15.32
C SER A 33 16.39 -8.93 16.49
N ALA A 34 17.42 -8.09 16.47
CA ALA A 34 17.55 -6.98 17.42
C ALA A 34 16.45 -5.92 17.25
N LEU A 35 15.83 -5.88 16.06
CA LEU A 35 14.76 -4.96 15.70
C LEU A 35 13.35 -5.50 16.06
N GLY A 36 13.26 -6.72 16.58
CA GLY A 36 12.01 -7.38 16.96
C GLY A 36 11.63 -8.55 16.02
N GLY A 37 10.90 -9.53 16.55
CA GLY A 37 10.49 -10.74 15.84
C GLY A 37 11.66 -11.56 15.30
N LEU A 38 11.43 -12.27 14.20
CA LEU A 38 12.45 -13.04 13.49
C LEU A 38 13.16 -12.19 12.41
N GLY A 39 14.37 -12.60 12.08
CA GLY A 39 15.15 -12.09 10.96
C GLY A 39 15.99 -13.20 10.33
N VAL A 40 16.44 -12.96 9.10
CA VAL A 40 17.27 -13.88 8.33
C VAL A 40 18.73 -13.45 8.42
N PHE A 41 19.64 -14.37 8.74
CA PHE A 41 21.06 -14.09 8.95
C PHE A 41 21.94 -14.99 8.09
N ALA A 42 23.09 -14.46 7.66
CA ALA A 42 24.08 -15.24 6.92
C ALA A 42 24.80 -16.24 7.85
N ALA A 43 24.71 -17.54 7.60
CA ALA A 43 25.45 -18.59 8.31
C ALA A 43 26.90 -18.75 7.77
N THR A 44 27.16 -18.25 6.56
CA THR A 44 28.45 -18.19 5.87
C THR A 44 28.64 -16.84 5.20
N ASP A 45 29.83 -16.56 4.64
CA ASP A 45 29.99 -15.40 3.77
C ASP A 45 29.23 -15.64 2.46
N LEU A 46 28.45 -14.65 2.02
CA LEU A 46 27.58 -14.71 0.84
C LEU A 46 28.05 -13.72 -0.23
N LYS A 47 27.91 -14.09 -1.50
CA LYS A 47 28.29 -13.26 -2.64
C LYS A 47 27.07 -12.74 -3.40
N PRO A 48 27.18 -11.57 -4.05
CA PRO A 48 26.12 -11.04 -4.90
C PRO A 48 25.70 -12.04 -5.98
N GLY A 49 24.41 -12.04 -6.32
CA GLY A 49 23.80 -12.94 -7.31
C GLY A 49 23.43 -14.33 -6.77
N GLU A 50 23.69 -14.62 -5.50
CA GLU A 50 23.24 -15.88 -4.89
C GLU A 50 21.72 -15.82 -4.60
N VAL A 51 20.97 -16.81 -5.08
CA VAL A 51 19.55 -17.01 -4.73
C VAL A 51 19.46 -17.54 -3.30
N LEU A 52 18.74 -16.82 -2.45
CA LEU A 52 18.58 -17.10 -1.02
C LEU A 52 17.25 -17.81 -0.72
N LEU A 53 16.21 -17.50 -1.48
CA LEU A 53 14.86 -18.06 -1.39
C LEU A 53 14.28 -18.18 -2.80
N ARG A 54 13.55 -19.27 -3.06
CA ARG A 54 12.77 -19.52 -4.26
C ARG A 54 11.42 -20.11 -3.85
N VAL A 55 10.34 -19.43 -4.22
CA VAL A 55 8.97 -19.78 -3.86
C VAL A 55 8.17 -19.99 -5.16
N PRO A 56 7.62 -21.18 -5.41
CA PRO A 56 6.68 -21.36 -6.53
C PRO A 56 5.49 -20.41 -6.40
N LYS A 57 5.02 -19.82 -7.50
CA LYS A 57 3.89 -18.87 -7.46
C LYS A 57 2.62 -19.52 -6.90
N ASP A 58 2.36 -20.80 -7.17
CA ASP A 58 1.24 -21.54 -6.55
C ASP A 58 1.32 -21.64 -5.01
N ALA A 59 2.50 -21.44 -4.42
CA ALA A 59 2.72 -21.51 -2.98
C ALA A 59 2.61 -20.14 -2.28
N VAL A 60 2.61 -19.02 -3.03
CA VAL A 60 2.34 -17.71 -2.44
C VAL A 60 0.87 -17.62 -2.03
N PHE A 61 0.58 -16.83 -1.01
CA PHE A 61 -0.80 -16.58 -0.61
C PHE A 61 -1.32 -15.30 -1.25
N SER A 62 -2.03 -15.46 -2.37
CA SER A 62 -2.74 -14.40 -3.09
C SER A 62 -4.25 -14.61 -3.02
N ALA A 63 -5.03 -13.61 -3.45
CA ALA A 63 -6.47 -13.76 -3.66
C ALA A 63 -6.78 -14.93 -4.63
N SER A 64 -6.04 -14.98 -5.75
CA SER A 64 -6.20 -15.97 -6.82
C SER A 64 -5.87 -17.41 -6.40
N ASN A 65 -4.96 -17.59 -5.45
CA ASN A 65 -4.63 -18.93 -4.91
C ASN A 65 -5.57 -19.36 -3.77
N SER A 66 -6.35 -18.46 -3.19
CA SER A 66 -7.13 -18.73 -1.98
C SER A 66 -8.28 -19.73 -2.18
N SER A 67 -8.73 -20.32 -1.08
CA SER A 67 -9.87 -21.25 -1.06
C SER A 67 -11.21 -20.61 -1.44
N ILE A 68 -11.27 -19.28 -1.57
CA ILE A 68 -12.45 -18.52 -2.02
C ILE A 68 -12.21 -17.77 -3.33
N ALA A 69 -11.13 -18.07 -4.06
CA ALA A 69 -10.76 -17.36 -5.30
C ALA A 69 -11.91 -17.28 -6.32
N ASN A 70 -12.68 -18.36 -6.47
CA ASN A 70 -13.84 -18.38 -7.38
C ASN A 70 -14.96 -17.43 -6.94
N LEU A 71 -15.14 -17.22 -5.64
CA LEU A 71 -16.14 -16.29 -5.11
C LEU A 71 -15.65 -14.84 -5.25
N LEU A 72 -14.36 -14.60 -5.06
CA LEU A 72 -13.76 -13.28 -5.29
C LEU A 72 -13.91 -12.88 -6.77
N LEU A 73 -13.62 -13.80 -7.69
CA LEU A 73 -13.79 -13.59 -9.12
C LEU A 73 -15.25 -13.34 -9.52
N GLU A 74 -16.20 -14.10 -8.98
CA GLU A 74 -17.63 -13.95 -9.29
C GLU A 74 -18.18 -12.59 -8.84
N GLU A 75 -17.64 -12.03 -7.75
CA GLU A 75 -18.04 -10.73 -7.21
C GLU A 75 -17.17 -9.57 -7.73
N GLU A 76 -16.24 -9.84 -8.65
CA GLU A 76 -15.29 -8.86 -9.20
C GLU A 76 -14.53 -8.11 -8.09
N ILE A 77 -14.09 -8.84 -7.06
CA ILE A 77 -13.30 -8.29 -5.95
C ILE A 77 -11.83 -8.62 -6.19
N ASP A 78 -11.03 -7.56 -6.34
CA ASP A 78 -9.60 -7.61 -6.62
C ASP A 78 -8.77 -6.84 -5.57
N GLY A 79 -7.46 -6.77 -5.81
CA GLY A 79 -6.51 -5.98 -5.04
C GLY A 79 -6.45 -6.34 -3.56
N MET A 80 -6.15 -5.33 -2.74
CA MET A 80 -5.95 -5.53 -1.30
C MET A 80 -7.22 -5.99 -0.57
N LEU A 81 -8.42 -5.61 -1.04
CA LEU A 81 -9.67 -6.07 -0.41
C LEU A 81 -9.85 -7.58 -0.62
N ALA A 82 -9.57 -8.08 -1.82
CA ALA A 82 -9.62 -9.51 -2.12
C ALA A 82 -8.64 -10.30 -1.26
N LEU A 83 -7.39 -9.84 -1.16
CA LEU A 83 -6.37 -10.48 -0.33
C LEU A 83 -6.75 -10.48 1.16
N ASN A 84 -7.34 -9.39 1.66
CA ASN A 84 -7.81 -9.30 3.04
C ASN A 84 -8.96 -10.28 3.33
N LEU A 85 -9.95 -10.37 2.43
CA LEU A 85 -11.05 -11.33 2.54
C LEU A 85 -10.52 -12.77 2.51
N ALA A 86 -9.67 -13.08 1.54
CA ALA A 86 -9.00 -14.38 1.44
C ALA A 86 -8.30 -14.72 2.76
N PHE A 87 -7.47 -13.82 3.28
CA PHE A 87 -6.76 -14.01 4.53
C PHE A 87 -7.73 -14.33 5.68
N ILE A 88 -8.78 -13.52 5.86
CA ILE A 88 -9.76 -13.67 6.94
C ILE A 88 -10.43 -15.04 6.87
N TYR A 89 -10.89 -15.48 5.70
CA TYR A 89 -11.56 -16.77 5.54
C TYR A 89 -10.60 -17.95 5.81
N GLU A 90 -9.35 -17.85 5.36
CA GLU A 90 -8.33 -18.89 5.56
C GLU A 90 -7.99 -19.10 7.03
N ILE A 91 -7.84 -18.01 7.80
CA ILE A 91 -7.52 -18.12 9.23
C ILE A 91 -8.73 -18.45 10.12
N SER A 92 -9.95 -18.09 9.73
CA SER A 92 -11.13 -18.20 10.58
C SER A 92 -12.08 -19.35 10.20
N VAL A 93 -12.39 -19.51 8.90
CA VAL A 93 -13.40 -20.48 8.43
C VAL A 93 -12.75 -21.81 8.03
N PHE A 94 -11.65 -21.75 7.28
CA PHE A 94 -10.93 -22.96 6.85
C PHE A 94 -10.02 -23.46 7.96
N GLY A 95 -9.31 -22.56 8.65
CA GLY A 95 -8.48 -22.87 9.80
C GLY A 95 -7.45 -23.94 9.45
N LEU A 96 -7.34 -24.99 10.28
CA LEU A 96 -6.42 -26.11 10.04
C LEU A 96 -6.62 -26.86 8.70
N ARG A 97 -7.75 -26.67 8.00
CA ARG A 97 -8.00 -27.24 6.67
C ARG A 97 -7.39 -26.42 5.54
N SER A 98 -7.06 -25.16 5.80
CA SER A 98 -6.39 -24.28 4.84
C SER A 98 -4.98 -24.77 4.56
N HIS A 99 -4.59 -24.75 3.28
CA HIS A 99 -3.24 -25.09 2.85
C HIS A 99 -2.20 -24.14 3.49
N TRP A 100 -2.52 -22.85 3.58
CA TRP A 100 -1.62 -21.80 4.08
C TRP A 100 -1.71 -21.58 5.59
N TYR A 101 -2.61 -22.25 6.32
CA TYR A 101 -2.88 -21.94 7.73
C TYR A 101 -1.63 -21.87 8.62
N ARG A 102 -0.70 -22.80 8.45
CA ARG A 102 0.53 -22.87 9.26
C ARG A 102 1.41 -21.64 9.07
N TYR A 103 1.39 -21.03 7.89
CA TYR A 103 2.05 -19.77 7.59
C TYR A 103 1.20 -18.59 8.04
N LEU A 104 -0.08 -18.51 7.66
CA LEU A 104 -0.93 -17.36 7.96
C LEU A 104 -1.16 -17.14 9.46
N LYS A 105 -1.23 -18.20 10.28
CA LYS A 105 -1.35 -18.05 11.75
C LYS A 105 -0.15 -17.36 12.40
N SER A 106 0.99 -17.28 11.71
CA SER A 106 2.19 -16.58 12.18
C SER A 106 2.05 -15.06 12.10
N ILE A 107 1.13 -14.59 11.26
CA ILE A 107 0.78 -13.18 11.09
C ILE A 107 -0.16 -12.78 12.23
N LYS A 108 0.43 -12.17 13.26
CA LYS A 108 -0.32 -11.71 14.44
C LYS A 108 -1.01 -10.38 14.18
N LEU A 109 -2.28 -10.30 14.58
CA LEU A 109 -3.09 -9.08 14.54
C LEU A 109 -3.07 -8.31 15.87
N GLU A 110 -2.63 -8.96 16.95
CA GLU A 110 -2.68 -8.46 18.33
C GLU A 110 -1.32 -8.61 19.01
N ASP A 111 -1.06 -7.73 19.99
CA ASP A 111 0.08 -7.86 20.90
C ASP A 111 -0.16 -8.91 22.00
N GLN A 112 0.85 -9.14 22.84
CA GLN A 112 0.78 -10.06 23.98
C GLN A 112 -0.31 -9.74 25.03
N ASN A 113 -0.91 -8.55 24.98
CA ASN A 113 -1.99 -8.11 25.87
C ASN A 113 -3.37 -8.17 25.19
N GLY A 114 -3.46 -8.64 23.94
CA GLY A 114 -4.69 -8.67 23.14
C GLY A 114 -5.06 -7.32 22.53
N LEU A 115 -4.13 -6.36 22.44
CA LEU A 115 -4.36 -5.09 21.76
C LEU A 115 -4.03 -5.23 20.27
N LEU A 116 -4.97 -4.84 19.41
CA LEU A 116 -4.79 -4.88 17.96
C LEU A 116 -3.67 -3.95 17.49
N TYR A 117 -2.89 -4.42 16.52
CA TYR A 117 -1.98 -3.57 15.74
C TYR A 117 -2.79 -2.76 14.74
N LEU A 118 -2.96 -1.47 15.04
CA LEU A 118 -3.75 -0.55 14.23
C LEU A 118 -2.86 0.55 13.62
N PRO A 119 -3.19 1.04 12.42
CA PRO A 119 -2.54 2.20 11.83
C PRO A 119 -2.82 3.48 12.65
N PRO A 120 -2.00 4.54 12.50
CA PRO A 120 -2.19 5.79 13.23
C PRO A 120 -3.58 6.42 13.08
N SER A 121 -4.24 6.23 11.94
CA SER A 121 -5.61 6.64 11.64
C SER A 121 -6.66 6.00 12.56
N CYS A 122 -6.34 4.89 13.23
CA CYS A 122 -7.21 4.20 14.18
C CYS A 122 -6.71 4.25 15.64
N TRP A 123 -5.67 5.05 15.93
CA TRP A 123 -5.18 5.22 17.29
C TRP A 123 -6.14 6.04 18.16
N PRO A 124 -6.09 5.89 19.51
CA PRO A 124 -6.87 6.72 20.41
C PRO A 124 -6.60 8.22 20.21
N ASP A 125 -7.63 9.06 20.33
CA ASP A 125 -7.54 10.51 20.08
C ASP A 125 -6.42 11.20 20.88
N GLU A 126 -6.13 10.73 22.09
CA GLU A 126 -5.03 11.27 22.89
C GLU A 126 -3.69 11.10 22.18
N ARG A 127 -3.44 9.93 21.58
CA ARG A 127 -2.21 9.65 20.84
C ARG A 127 -2.17 10.43 19.53
N LYS A 128 -3.30 10.55 18.83
CA LYS A 128 -3.41 11.39 17.63
C LYS A 128 -3.08 12.86 17.94
N ARG A 129 -3.62 13.41 19.03
CA ARG A 129 -3.33 14.79 19.49
C ARG A 129 -1.84 15.01 19.77
N GLN A 130 -1.13 14.01 20.30
CA GLN A 130 0.30 14.09 20.56
C GLN A 130 1.14 14.17 19.27
N LEU A 131 0.65 13.60 18.17
CA LEU A 131 1.29 13.64 16.86
C LEU A 131 0.70 14.67 15.91
N SER A 132 -0.28 15.46 16.34
CA SER A 132 -0.79 16.56 15.52
C SER A 132 0.33 17.54 15.18
N LYS A 133 0.26 18.09 13.97
CA LYS A 133 1.24 19.01 13.37
C LYS A 133 2.58 18.39 12.99
N THR A 134 2.78 17.09 13.17
CA THR A 134 3.91 16.36 12.54
C THR A 134 3.73 16.26 11.03
N SER A 135 4.76 15.85 10.30
CA SER A 135 4.67 15.51 8.88
C SER A 135 3.70 14.34 8.65
N LEU A 136 3.57 13.40 9.60
CA LEU A 136 2.54 12.35 9.57
C LEU A 136 1.12 12.93 9.44
N ASP A 137 0.82 13.96 10.22
CA ASP A 137 -0.46 14.67 10.18
C ASP A 137 -0.57 15.59 8.96
N THR A 138 0.46 16.43 8.75
CA THR A 138 0.35 17.59 7.84
C THR A 138 0.74 17.34 6.40
N LEU A 139 1.48 16.27 6.11
CA LEU A 139 1.89 15.90 4.75
C LEU A 139 1.12 14.68 4.25
N PHE A 140 1.00 13.65 5.09
CA PHE A 140 0.39 12.37 4.70
C PHE A 140 -1.05 12.19 5.18
N ASN A 141 -1.57 13.11 6.01
CA ASN A 141 -2.91 13.04 6.58
C ASN A 141 -3.21 11.70 7.29
N ALA A 142 -2.18 11.01 7.80
CA ALA A 142 -2.25 9.62 8.25
C ALA A 142 -2.88 9.45 9.65
N LEU A 143 -3.31 10.55 10.29
CA LEU A 143 -4.07 10.52 11.54
C LEU A 143 -5.58 10.57 11.31
N GLU A 144 -6.01 11.00 10.12
CA GLU A 144 -7.42 11.09 9.76
C GLU A 144 -7.99 9.70 9.43
N PRO A 145 -9.28 9.46 9.70
CA PRO A 145 -9.92 8.21 9.33
C PRO A 145 -9.92 8.00 7.81
N GLU A 146 -9.51 6.82 7.37
CA GLU A 146 -9.49 6.42 5.96
C GLU A 146 -10.88 5.90 5.57
N ARG A 147 -11.56 6.59 4.65
CA ARG A 147 -12.92 6.24 4.22
C ARG A 147 -12.96 4.89 3.51
N ASP A 148 -11.95 4.61 2.70
CA ASP A 148 -11.88 3.40 1.89
C ASP A 148 -11.81 2.13 2.74
N LEU A 149 -11.15 2.18 3.92
CA LEU A 149 -11.17 1.08 4.88
C LEU A 149 -12.59 0.79 5.38
N LYS A 150 -13.38 1.85 5.61
CA LYS A 150 -14.76 1.70 6.07
C LYS A 150 -15.65 1.12 4.97
N THR A 151 -15.53 1.66 3.76
CA THR A 151 -16.24 1.14 2.58
C THR A 151 -15.87 -0.32 2.29
N GLY A 152 -14.58 -0.66 2.31
CA GLY A 152 -14.10 -2.03 2.12
C GLY A 152 -14.63 -2.99 3.20
N TYR A 153 -14.74 -2.55 4.45
CA TYR A 153 -15.37 -3.36 5.51
C TYR A 153 -16.86 -3.60 5.27
N GLU A 154 -17.60 -2.58 4.82
CA GLU A 154 -19.04 -2.70 4.52
C GLU A 154 -19.27 -3.67 3.36
N VAL A 155 -18.47 -3.57 2.29
CA VAL A 155 -18.45 -4.54 1.18
C VAL A 155 -18.14 -5.95 1.68
N ALA A 156 -17.08 -6.11 2.48
CA ALA A 156 -16.69 -7.39 3.05
C ALA A 156 -17.80 -8.04 3.90
N LEU A 157 -18.53 -7.22 4.68
CA LEU A 157 -19.65 -7.67 5.51
C LEU A 157 -20.82 -8.16 4.65
N ASP A 158 -21.19 -7.42 3.61
CA ASP A 158 -22.28 -7.78 2.71
C ASP A 158 -21.96 -9.06 1.93
N LEU A 159 -20.72 -9.18 1.43
CA LEU A 159 -20.23 -10.39 0.77
C LEU A 159 -20.22 -11.60 1.71
N ALA A 160 -19.75 -11.44 2.95
CA ALA A 160 -19.76 -12.52 3.92
C ALA A 160 -21.19 -13.04 4.20
N GLN A 161 -22.18 -12.15 4.28
CA GLN A 161 -23.58 -12.54 4.40
C GLN A 161 -24.11 -13.22 3.14
N LYS A 162 -23.72 -12.75 1.94
CA LYS A 162 -24.09 -13.36 0.65
C LYS A 162 -23.55 -14.78 0.56
N TRP A 163 -22.24 -14.97 0.74
CA TRP A 163 -21.60 -16.28 0.68
C TRP A 163 -22.08 -17.24 1.78
N HIS A 164 -22.48 -16.71 2.94
CA HIS A 164 -23.15 -17.54 3.95
C HIS A 164 -24.49 -18.12 3.45
N ARG A 165 -25.33 -17.28 2.81
CA ARG A 165 -26.64 -17.70 2.30
C ARG A 165 -26.55 -18.58 1.06
N GLU A 166 -25.66 -18.24 0.14
CA GLU A 166 -25.63 -18.83 -1.21
C GLU A 166 -24.61 -19.97 -1.34
N ALA A 167 -23.41 -19.81 -0.76
CA ALA A 167 -22.34 -20.80 -0.81
C ALA A 167 -22.28 -21.68 0.45
N GLY A 168 -23.06 -21.37 1.50
CA GLY A 168 -23.10 -22.13 2.75
C GLY A 168 -21.83 -22.00 3.60
N LEU A 169 -21.00 -20.99 3.35
CA LEU A 169 -19.80 -20.73 4.16
C LEU A 169 -20.19 -20.23 5.55
N SER A 170 -19.44 -20.60 6.59
CA SER A 170 -19.64 -20.02 7.91
C SER A 170 -19.19 -18.56 7.93
N LEU A 171 -19.87 -17.71 8.70
CA LEU A 171 -19.42 -16.34 8.90
C LEU A 171 -18.10 -16.33 9.69
N PRO A 172 -17.07 -15.60 9.23
CA PRO A 172 -15.83 -15.39 9.98
C PRO A 172 -16.08 -14.82 11.39
N GLU A 173 -15.80 -15.63 12.41
CA GLU A 173 -15.98 -15.27 13.83
C GLU A 173 -15.10 -14.07 14.21
N GLY A 174 -15.68 -13.09 14.91
CA GLY A 174 -14.99 -11.87 15.31
C GLY A 174 -14.71 -10.87 14.18
N PHE A 175 -15.15 -11.16 12.95
CA PHE A 175 -15.06 -10.26 11.78
C PHE A 175 -16.42 -9.88 11.23
N PHE A 176 -17.28 -10.86 10.92
CA PHE A 176 -18.54 -10.62 10.20
C PHE A 176 -19.76 -11.28 10.86
N ASP A 177 -19.59 -11.87 12.04
CA ASP A 177 -20.65 -12.49 12.83
C ASP A 177 -21.59 -11.48 13.52
N GLU A 178 -22.51 -11.93 14.38
CA GLU A 178 -23.49 -11.09 15.09
C GLU A 178 -22.90 -10.26 16.26
N GLY A 179 -21.57 -10.15 16.33
CA GLY A 179 -20.85 -9.44 17.38
C GLY A 179 -20.83 -7.91 17.29
N ASP A 180 -19.92 -7.31 18.07
CA ASP A 180 -19.71 -5.85 18.12
C ASP A 180 -19.06 -5.35 16.83
N ARG A 181 -19.82 -4.55 16.06
CA ARG A 181 -19.43 -4.01 14.76
C ARG A 181 -18.21 -3.09 14.83
N GLU A 182 -17.99 -2.38 15.94
CA GLU A 182 -16.83 -1.50 16.09
C GLU A 182 -15.55 -2.32 16.33
N ALA A 183 -15.63 -3.34 17.18
CA ALA A 183 -14.52 -4.26 17.43
C ALA A 183 -14.17 -5.09 16.17
N GLN A 184 -15.18 -5.56 15.45
CA GLN A 184 -15.02 -6.26 14.17
C GLN A 184 -14.35 -5.37 13.11
N PHE A 185 -14.79 -4.11 12.98
CA PHE A 185 -14.16 -3.15 12.08
C PHE A 185 -12.68 -2.92 12.45
N ALA A 186 -12.37 -2.74 13.74
CA ALA A 186 -10.98 -2.61 14.19
C ALA A 186 -10.16 -3.86 13.85
N ARG A 187 -10.74 -5.07 13.98
CA ARG A 187 -10.07 -6.33 13.63
C ARG A 187 -9.83 -6.47 12.12
N PHE A 188 -10.79 -6.04 11.30
CA PHE A 188 -10.65 -5.95 9.85
C PHE A 188 -9.51 -4.98 9.46
N VAL A 189 -9.47 -3.79 10.06
CA VAL A 189 -8.38 -2.82 9.84
C VAL A 189 -7.04 -3.38 10.28
N ALA A 190 -6.96 -4.06 11.44
CA ALA A 190 -5.74 -4.71 11.89
C ALA A 190 -5.26 -5.79 10.91
N THR A 191 -6.19 -6.47 10.25
CA THR A 191 -5.88 -7.46 9.20
C THR A 191 -5.33 -6.78 7.96
N ALA A 192 -6.04 -5.76 7.44
CA ALA A 192 -5.57 -4.98 6.30
C ALA A 192 -4.16 -4.43 6.53
N TYR A 193 -3.91 -3.93 7.74
CA TYR A 193 -2.61 -3.41 8.15
C TYR A 193 -1.52 -4.48 8.25
N ALA A 194 -1.85 -5.66 8.80
CA ALA A 194 -0.91 -6.77 8.96
C ALA A 194 -0.56 -7.46 7.62
N VAL A 195 -1.51 -7.47 6.68
CA VAL A 195 -1.34 -8.04 5.34
C VAL A 195 -0.56 -7.06 4.46
N SER A 196 -0.96 -5.79 4.38
CA SER A 196 -0.30 -4.79 3.54
C SER A 196 1.16 -4.56 3.92
N SER A 197 1.49 -4.65 5.21
CA SER A 197 2.87 -4.51 5.70
C SER A 197 3.79 -5.67 5.35
N ARG A 198 3.28 -6.76 4.75
CA ARG A 198 4.01 -7.99 4.40
C ARG A 198 3.82 -8.43 2.94
N ALA A 199 2.86 -7.87 2.24
CA ALA A 199 2.57 -8.24 0.86
C ALA A 199 3.72 -7.80 -0.07
N PHE A 200 3.98 -8.63 -1.07
CA PHE A 200 4.86 -8.36 -2.20
C PHE A 200 4.02 -8.30 -3.45
N GLU A 201 4.40 -7.43 -4.37
CA GLU A 201 3.89 -7.46 -5.74
C GLU A 201 4.52 -8.64 -6.48
N ILE A 202 3.69 -9.51 -7.05
CA ILE A 202 4.09 -10.80 -7.63
C ILE A 202 4.11 -10.73 -9.15
N ASP A 203 2.96 -10.53 -9.77
CA ASP A 203 2.74 -10.47 -11.21
C ASP A 203 1.34 -9.93 -11.51
N SER A 204 0.99 -9.78 -12.78
CA SER A 204 -0.32 -9.27 -13.23
C SER A 204 -1.52 -10.16 -12.90
N TYR A 205 -1.33 -11.40 -12.42
CA TYR A 205 -2.41 -12.35 -12.08
C TYR A 205 -2.60 -12.52 -10.57
N HIS A 206 -1.49 -12.61 -9.82
CA HIS A 206 -1.49 -12.75 -8.38
C HIS A 206 -1.53 -11.39 -7.67
N GLU A 207 -1.22 -10.30 -8.38
CA GLU A 207 -1.14 -8.93 -7.88
C GLU A 207 -0.27 -8.85 -6.61
N SER A 208 -0.89 -8.54 -5.47
CA SER A 208 -0.26 -8.56 -4.15
C SER A 208 -0.44 -9.91 -3.46
N ALA A 209 0.63 -10.48 -2.93
CA ALA A 209 0.59 -11.73 -2.18
C ALA A 209 1.53 -11.77 -0.97
N LEU A 210 1.22 -12.63 -0.01
CA LEU A 210 2.12 -12.94 1.09
C LEU A 210 3.08 -14.06 0.68
N VAL A 211 4.39 -13.79 0.79
CA VAL A 211 5.45 -14.69 0.37
C VAL A 211 6.16 -15.26 1.61
N PRO A 212 5.97 -16.56 1.92
CA PRO A 212 6.59 -17.21 3.07
C PRO A 212 8.11 -17.04 3.07
N ILE A 213 8.70 -16.81 4.25
CA ILE A 213 10.14 -16.54 4.46
C ILE A 213 10.61 -15.19 3.90
N ALA A 214 10.11 -14.74 2.74
CA ALA A 214 10.44 -13.42 2.20
C ALA A 214 10.03 -12.29 3.16
N ASP A 215 8.89 -12.43 3.82
CA ASP A 215 8.38 -11.51 4.84
C ASP A 215 9.19 -11.50 6.16
N LEU A 216 10.18 -12.40 6.31
CA LEU A 216 11.13 -12.42 7.45
C LEU A 216 12.38 -11.59 7.19
N PHE A 217 12.63 -11.15 5.94
CA PHE A 217 13.71 -10.22 5.65
C PHE A 217 13.29 -8.82 6.10
N ASN A 218 13.92 -8.36 7.17
CA ASN A 218 13.59 -7.07 7.79
C ASN A 218 14.04 -5.89 6.93
N HIS A 219 13.49 -4.70 7.18
CA HIS A 219 13.78 -3.50 6.41
C HIS A 219 15.07 -2.79 6.83
N HIS A 220 15.85 -2.33 5.86
CA HIS A 220 16.90 -1.32 6.04
C HIS A 220 16.65 -0.09 5.16
N VAL A 221 16.80 1.09 5.74
CA VAL A 221 16.43 2.41 5.18
C VAL A 221 17.22 2.91 3.97
N SER A 222 18.15 2.16 3.37
CA SER A 222 18.97 2.76 2.29
C SER A 222 19.86 1.77 1.56
N THR A 223 20.14 0.63 2.17
CA THR A 223 20.99 -0.38 1.54
C THR A 223 20.35 -1.75 1.70
N PRO A 224 19.45 -2.14 0.79
CA PRO A 224 18.97 -3.52 0.74
C PRO A 224 20.15 -4.47 0.52
N ASP A 225 20.12 -5.59 1.24
CA ASP A 225 21.03 -6.71 1.00
C ASP A 225 20.51 -7.64 -0.09
N VAL A 226 19.19 -7.61 -0.34
CA VAL A 226 18.48 -8.50 -1.26
C VAL A 226 17.57 -7.73 -2.20
N ARG A 227 17.23 -8.37 -3.32
CA ARG A 227 16.21 -7.93 -4.28
C ARG A 227 15.17 -9.03 -4.46
N PHE A 228 13.93 -8.64 -4.69
CA PHE A 228 12.82 -9.52 -5.04
C PHE A 228 12.76 -9.64 -6.56
N GLU A 229 12.71 -10.85 -7.11
CA GLU A 229 12.62 -11.11 -8.55
C GLU A 229 11.39 -11.97 -8.83
N SER A 230 10.62 -11.59 -9.84
CA SER A 230 9.46 -12.33 -10.36
C SER A 230 9.27 -11.99 -11.84
N LEU A 231 8.83 -12.96 -12.65
CA LEU A 231 8.34 -12.65 -13.99
C LEU A 231 6.96 -12.02 -13.88
N TYR A 232 6.85 -10.72 -14.15
CA TYR A 232 5.61 -9.97 -13.97
C TYR A 232 4.61 -10.17 -15.12
N GLU A 233 5.11 -10.22 -16.35
CA GLU A 233 4.29 -10.28 -17.57
C GLU A 233 3.71 -11.68 -17.79
N VAL A 234 2.53 -11.91 -17.21
CA VAL A 234 1.69 -13.10 -17.40
C VAL A 234 0.28 -12.70 -17.79
N CYS A 235 -0.55 -13.65 -18.21
CA CYS A 235 -1.97 -13.34 -18.44
C CYS A 235 -2.67 -12.93 -17.13
N PRO A 236 -3.31 -11.75 -17.05
CA PRO A 236 -4.00 -11.31 -15.83
C PRO A 236 -5.18 -12.19 -15.41
N LEU A 237 -5.68 -13.06 -16.29
CA LEU A 237 -6.85 -13.91 -16.03
C LEU A 237 -6.48 -15.35 -15.61
N CYS A 238 -5.33 -15.87 -16.05
CA CYS A 238 -4.95 -17.26 -15.75
C CYS A 238 -3.50 -17.47 -15.29
N GLY A 239 -2.69 -16.42 -15.24
CA GLY A 239 -1.28 -16.49 -14.84
C GLY A 239 -0.38 -17.28 -15.79
N GLU A 240 -0.89 -17.69 -16.96
CA GLU A 240 -0.10 -18.43 -17.94
C GLU A 240 0.90 -17.50 -18.64
N MET A 241 2.12 -17.99 -18.82
CA MET A 241 3.18 -17.27 -19.52
C MET A 241 3.01 -17.39 -21.03
N GLY A 242 3.08 -16.26 -21.73
CA GLY A 242 2.94 -16.22 -23.18
C GLY A 242 1.49 -16.30 -23.65
N VAL A 243 1.27 -16.90 -24.83
CA VAL A 243 -0.05 -16.90 -25.48
C VAL A 243 -0.96 -17.93 -24.81
N CYS A 244 -1.99 -17.45 -24.14
CA CYS A 244 -3.06 -18.26 -23.59
C CYS A 244 -4.38 -18.03 -24.37
N GLY A 245 -5.44 -18.75 -24.02
CA GLY A 245 -6.75 -18.59 -24.64
C GLY A 245 -7.35 -17.18 -24.47
N HIS A 246 -6.96 -16.46 -23.43
CA HIS A 246 -7.45 -15.10 -23.15
C HIS A 246 -6.73 -14.02 -23.96
N SER A 247 -5.47 -14.25 -24.34
CA SER A 247 -4.70 -13.32 -25.17
C SER A 247 -5.25 -13.17 -26.60
N MET A 248 -6.15 -14.06 -27.02
CA MET A 248 -6.81 -14.00 -28.33
C MET A 248 -8.07 -13.13 -28.31
N GLU A 249 -8.78 -13.04 -27.18
CA GLU A 249 -9.99 -12.23 -27.05
C GLU A 249 -9.66 -10.73 -26.99
N GLU A 250 -8.52 -10.33 -26.41
CA GLU A 250 -8.05 -8.94 -26.42
C GLU A 250 -7.67 -8.48 -27.85
N GLY A 251 -6.98 -9.31 -28.63
CA GLY A 251 -6.63 -9.00 -30.01
C GLY A 251 -7.84 -8.95 -30.95
N GLU A 252 -8.86 -9.78 -30.73
CA GLU A 252 -10.11 -9.72 -31.50
C GLU A 252 -10.94 -8.46 -31.18
N MET A 253 -10.91 -7.98 -29.93
CA MET A 253 -11.55 -6.71 -29.53
C MET A 253 -10.81 -5.47 -30.06
N GLU A 254 -9.47 -5.50 -30.11
CA GLU A 254 -8.65 -4.44 -30.73
C GLU A 254 -8.87 -4.39 -32.25
N ASP A 255 -8.91 -5.54 -32.93
CA ASP A 255 -9.17 -5.64 -34.37
C ASP A 255 -10.61 -5.17 -34.74
N GLU A 256 -11.60 -5.38 -33.86
CA GLU A 256 -12.96 -4.87 -34.05
C GLU A 256 -13.05 -3.35 -33.89
N MET A 257 -12.31 -2.74 -32.95
CA MET A 257 -12.26 -1.28 -32.81
C MET A 257 -11.49 -0.59 -33.95
N GLU A 258 -10.43 -1.21 -34.49
CA GLU A 258 -9.74 -0.68 -35.67
C GLU A 258 -10.60 -0.80 -36.94
N SER A 259 -11.41 -1.85 -37.05
CA SER A 259 -12.35 -2.05 -38.17
C SER A 259 -13.51 -1.05 -38.17
N GLU A 260 -13.96 -0.54 -37.02
CA GLU A 260 -15.05 0.44 -36.93
C GLU A 260 -14.59 1.89 -37.13
N GLY A 261 -13.27 2.16 -37.09
CA GLY A 261 -12.68 3.48 -37.29
C GLY A 261 -12.43 3.88 -38.75
N GLU A 262 -12.52 2.96 -39.71
CA GLU A 262 -12.14 3.20 -41.12
C GLU A 262 -13.31 3.37 -42.11
N GLU A 263 -14.57 3.41 -41.65
CA GLU A 263 -15.74 3.57 -42.53
C GLU A 263 -16.41 4.96 -42.49
N GLU A 264 -15.70 6.09 -42.31
CA GLU A 264 -16.23 7.40 -42.74
C GLU A 264 -15.14 8.35 -43.30
N GLU A 265 -14.42 7.94 -44.35
CA GLU A 265 -13.87 8.92 -45.30
C GLU A 265 -14.06 8.48 -46.76
N GLY A 266 -15.01 9.14 -47.44
CA GLY A 266 -14.94 9.28 -48.88
C GLY A 266 -16.26 9.39 -49.62
N THR A 267 -16.84 10.59 -49.70
CA THR A 267 -17.34 11.10 -51.00
C THR A 267 -17.30 12.64 -51.03
N GLU A 268 -16.35 13.19 -51.78
CA GLU A 268 -16.32 14.60 -52.20
C GLU A 268 -17.45 14.92 -53.18
N GLY A 269 -18.03 16.13 -53.11
CA GLY A 269 -18.82 16.64 -54.24
C GLY A 269 -19.63 17.93 -54.09
N LYS A 270 -18.95 19.09 -54.00
CA LYS A 270 -19.31 20.43 -54.57
C LYS A 270 -20.73 21.03 -54.38
N GLY A 271 -20.75 22.27 -53.88
CA GLY A 271 -21.54 23.36 -54.50
C GLY A 271 -22.15 24.41 -53.56
N ASP A 272 -21.53 25.59 -53.51
CA ASP A 272 -22.13 26.95 -53.54
C ASP A 272 -23.57 27.17 -52.99
N LYS A 273 -23.73 27.89 -51.86
CA LYS A 273 -24.25 29.29 -51.77
C LYS A 273 -24.79 29.70 -50.38
N GLU A 274 -24.56 30.98 -50.15
CA GLU A 274 -25.14 31.99 -49.24
C GLU A 274 -26.62 31.81 -48.83
N ASP A 275 -26.94 32.20 -47.59
CA ASP A 275 -28.10 33.03 -47.12
C ASP A 275 -28.26 32.80 -45.59
N GLU A 276 -27.87 33.72 -44.70
CA GLU A 276 -28.61 34.87 -44.14
C GLU A 276 -29.97 34.61 -43.44
N MET A 277 -30.06 35.15 -42.20
CA MET A 277 -31.27 35.55 -41.42
C MET A 277 -32.11 34.42 -40.80
N GLU A 278 -32.81 34.56 -39.66
CA GLU A 278 -33.02 35.54 -38.58
C GLU A 278 -33.76 34.71 -37.50
N ASP A 279 -33.43 34.85 -36.21
CA ASP A 279 -34.27 35.44 -35.14
C ASP A 279 -35.77 35.05 -35.12
N VAL A 280 -36.27 34.66 -33.94
CA VAL A 280 -37.62 34.91 -33.37
C VAL A 280 -37.83 34.04 -32.10
N THR A 281 -37.56 34.67 -30.97
CA THR A 281 -38.41 34.91 -29.78
C THR A 281 -39.65 34.04 -29.44
N GLY A 282 -39.84 33.85 -28.12
CA GLY A 282 -41.14 33.77 -27.40
C GLY A 282 -41.39 32.42 -26.73
N GLU A 283 -41.23 32.23 -25.41
CA GLU A 283 -42.04 32.69 -24.25
C GLU A 283 -43.45 32.07 -24.12
N ASP A 284 -43.79 31.79 -22.85
CA ASP A 284 -45.07 31.43 -22.19
C ASP A 284 -45.43 29.93 -22.10
N GLU A 285 -45.36 29.30 -20.92
CA GLU A 285 -46.28 29.38 -19.74
C GLU A 285 -47.65 28.75 -20.03
N ASP A 286 -47.97 27.61 -19.39
CA ASP A 286 -48.97 27.55 -18.30
C ASP A 286 -49.44 26.13 -17.93
N GLU A 287 -49.94 26.09 -16.70
CA GLU A 287 -50.24 25.04 -15.75
C GLU A 287 -51.63 24.37 -15.93
N VAL A 288 -51.97 23.48 -14.98
CA VAL A 288 -53.30 23.06 -14.45
C VAL A 288 -54.15 21.91 -15.04
N ASP A 289 -54.15 20.80 -14.28
CA ASP A 289 -55.24 20.13 -13.51
C ASP A 289 -56.26 19.09 -14.07
N ALA A 290 -56.44 18.08 -13.18
CA ALA A 290 -57.66 17.33 -12.77
C ALA A 290 -58.34 16.33 -13.73
N GLU A 291 -59.02 15.23 -13.33
CA GLU A 291 -59.27 14.43 -12.11
C GLU A 291 -60.11 13.17 -12.54
N GLU A 292 -60.03 12.07 -11.74
CA GLU A 292 -61.00 10.98 -11.38
C GLU A 292 -61.94 10.31 -12.44
N GLU A 293 -62.55 9.11 -12.32
CA GLU A 293 -63.07 8.17 -11.28
C GLU A 293 -63.08 6.72 -11.90
N ASP A 294 -62.78 5.61 -11.22
CA ASP A 294 -63.56 4.75 -10.27
C ASP A 294 -64.38 3.59 -10.92
N ASP A 295 -64.24 2.36 -10.37
CA ASP A 295 -65.32 1.38 -10.11
C ASP A 295 -64.81 0.02 -9.52
N GLN A 296 -65.29 -0.21 -8.29
CA GLN A 296 -65.45 -1.35 -7.36
C GLN A 296 -65.96 -2.69 -7.97
N ALA A 297 -66.08 -3.87 -7.32
CA ALA A 297 -65.71 -4.55 -6.07
C ALA A 297 -66.22 -6.03 -6.16
N GLU A 298 -65.76 -6.96 -5.29
CA GLU A 298 -66.61 -7.83 -4.42
C GLU A 298 -65.80 -8.87 -3.61
N GLU A 299 -66.33 -9.19 -2.42
CA GLU A 299 -65.73 -9.83 -1.23
C GLU A 299 -66.12 -11.33 -1.04
N LYS A 300 -65.39 -12.03 -0.15
CA LYS A 300 -65.84 -12.90 1.00
C LYS A 300 -64.72 -13.86 1.42
N GLU A 301 -64.12 -13.77 2.62
CA GLU A 301 -64.54 -14.17 3.99
C GLU A 301 -64.46 -15.68 4.31
N ASP A 302 -63.65 -16.01 5.35
CA ASP A 302 -63.81 -17.00 6.45
C ASP A 302 -62.40 -17.47 6.91
N GLU A 303 -61.78 -16.89 7.95
CA GLU A 303 -61.85 -17.17 9.41
C GLU A 303 -61.20 -18.47 9.95
N VAL A 304 -60.17 -18.29 10.81
CA VAL A 304 -59.88 -18.92 12.14
C VAL A 304 -59.78 -20.47 12.22
N GLY A 305 -58.83 -21.13 12.91
CA GLY A 305 -57.72 -20.78 13.78
C GLY A 305 -57.24 -22.01 14.59
N GLU A 306 -56.26 -21.76 15.46
CA GLU A 306 -55.81 -22.51 16.65
C GLU A 306 -55.11 -23.89 16.60
N GLU A 307 -54.19 -23.96 17.58
CA GLU A 307 -53.13 -24.90 17.95
C GLU A 307 -53.65 -26.20 18.59
N GLY A 308 -52.77 -27.19 18.76
CA GLY A 308 -52.99 -28.29 19.72
C GLY A 308 -52.14 -29.54 19.54
N ASP A 309 -50.98 -29.53 20.21
CA ASP A 309 -50.41 -30.56 21.11
C ASP A 309 -50.47 -32.08 20.86
N GLU A 310 -49.32 -32.70 21.23
CA GLU A 310 -49.10 -34.03 21.84
C GLU A 310 -49.45 -35.29 21.01
N ALA A 311 -48.87 -36.48 21.17
CA ALA A 311 -47.68 -37.09 21.78
C ALA A 311 -47.83 -38.61 21.48
N ASP A 312 -46.75 -39.38 21.64
CA ASP A 312 -46.73 -40.84 21.88
C ASP A 312 -47.21 -41.79 20.75
N GLU A 313 -46.78 -43.03 20.60
CA GLU A 313 -45.70 -43.88 21.12
C GLU A 313 -45.70 -45.15 20.23
N ASP A 314 -44.56 -45.83 20.18
CA ASP A 314 -44.38 -47.29 20.10
C ASP A 314 -44.89 -48.14 18.91
N GLY A 315 -44.01 -49.03 18.44
CA GLY A 315 -44.48 -50.22 17.71
C GLY A 315 -43.51 -51.10 16.91
N VAL A 316 -42.36 -51.48 17.48
CA VAL A 316 -41.70 -52.82 17.37
C VAL A 316 -41.83 -53.66 16.08
N GLY A 317 -40.69 -53.89 15.40
CA GLY A 317 -40.15 -55.24 15.12
C GLY A 317 -40.36 -55.88 13.74
N ALA A 318 -39.25 -56.14 13.01
CA ALA A 318 -38.75 -57.49 12.70
C ALA A 318 -37.66 -57.49 11.61
N ASP A 319 -36.60 -58.27 11.89
CA ASP A 319 -35.43 -58.60 11.06
C ASP A 319 -35.70 -58.90 9.58
N THR A 320 -34.83 -58.39 8.70
CA THR A 320 -34.20 -59.23 7.65
C THR A 320 -32.84 -58.66 7.25
N GLN A 321 -31.83 -59.54 7.30
CA GLN A 321 -30.43 -59.27 7.01
C GLN A 321 -30.22 -58.88 5.54
N ASN A 322 -29.54 -57.76 5.29
CA ASN A 322 -28.74 -57.61 4.07
C ASN A 322 -27.44 -56.85 4.38
N LYS A 323 -26.31 -57.49 4.09
CA LYS A 323 -24.96 -56.94 4.25
C LYS A 323 -24.71 -55.91 3.15
N GLN A 324 -24.61 -54.64 3.52
CA GLN A 324 -23.90 -53.63 2.73
C GLN A 324 -22.99 -52.82 3.66
N ASN A 325 -21.79 -52.60 3.15
CA ASN A 325 -20.62 -52.05 3.82
C ASN A 325 -20.84 -50.55 4.07
N SER A 326 -21.09 -50.15 5.31
CA SER A 326 -21.21 -48.74 5.71
C SER A 326 -19.97 -48.35 6.51
N THR A 327 -19.15 -47.48 5.91
CA THR A 327 -18.09 -46.73 6.58
C THR A 327 -18.73 -45.81 7.60
N SER A 328 -18.61 -46.16 8.88
CA SER A 328 -18.98 -45.32 10.01
C SER A 328 -18.16 -44.03 9.98
N THR A 329 -18.79 -42.93 9.57
CA THR A 329 -18.36 -41.58 9.91
C THR A 329 -18.52 -41.43 11.41
N LYS A 330 -17.41 -41.49 12.15
CA LYS A 330 -17.42 -41.07 13.56
C LYS A 330 -17.63 -39.56 13.59
N GLU A 331 -18.63 -39.10 14.31
CA GLU A 331 -18.81 -37.67 14.59
C GLU A 331 -17.55 -37.13 15.29
N LEU A 332 -17.06 -35.96 14.83
CA LEU A 332 -15.92 -35.30 15.42
C LEU A 332 -16.31 -34.76 16.80
N THR A 333 -15.90 -35.49 17.83
CA THR A 333 -16.01 -35.01 19.21
C THR A 333 -14.73 -34.24 19.58
N PRO A 334 -14.80 -33.27 20.50
CA PRO A 334 -13.62 -32.57 21.01
C PRO A 334 -12.53 -33.51 21.55
N GLN A 335 -12.92 -34.71 22.01
CA GLN A 335 -12.02 -35.75 22.49
C GLN A 335 -11.25 -36.44 21.35
N LEU A 336 -11.89 -36.66 20.20
CA LEU A 336 -11.23 -37.21 19.01
C LEU A 336 -10.27 -36.19 18.39
N ILE A 337 -10.59 -34.89 18.46
CA ILE A 337 -9.71 -33.80 18.05
C ILE A 337 -8.45 -33.79 18.94
N GLN A 338 -8.63 -33.86 20.25
CA GLN A 338 -7.51 -33.89 21.20
C GLN A 338 -6.63 -35.15 21.06
N GLU A 339 -7.21 -36.31 20.74
CA GLU A 339 -6.46 -37.54 20.43
C GLU A 339 -5.66 -37.43 19.14
N LEU A 340 -6.20 -36.77 18.10
CA LEU A 340 -5.49 -36.51 16.84
C LEU A 340 -4.38 -35.47 16.98
N GLU A 341 -4.58 -34.43 17.79
CA GLU A 341 -3.57 -33.43 18.14
C GLU A 341 -2.38 -34.08 18.87
N LEU A 342 -2.65 -34.97 19.83
CA LEU A 342 -1.60 -35.71 20.56
C LEU A 342 -0.86 -36.74 19.69
N GLU A 343 -1.49 -37.31 18.65
CA GLU A 343 -0.80 -38.18 17.69
C GLU A 343 0.06 -37.40 16.68
N ALA A 344 -0.37 -36.20 16.28
CA ALA A 344 0.39 -35.32 15.40
C ALA A 344 1.66 -34.78 16.07
N ASP A 345 1.59 -34.40 17.35
CA ASP A 345 2.72 -33.88 18.13
C ASP A 345 3.77 -34.95 18.51
N ASN A 346 3.43 -36.25 18.40
CA ASN A 346 4.31 -37.37 18.76
C ASN A 346 4.95 -38.09 17.56
N LEU A 347 4.71 -37.62 16.33
CA LEU A 347 5.42 -38.10 15.15
C LEU A 347 6.84 -37.51 15.12
N PRO A 348 7.90 -38.33 15.06
CA PRO A 348 9.25 -37.81 14.91
C PRO A 348 9.33 -37.02 13.60
N LEU A 349 9.73 -35.74 13.69
CA LEU A 349 10.00 -34.90 12.53
C LEU A 349 10.92 -35.64 11.54
N PRO A 350 10.60 -35.66 10.23
CA PRO A 350 11.54 -36.13 9.23
C PRO A 350 12.78 -35.24 9.29
N LYS A 351 13.95 -35.85 9.47
CA LYS A 351 15.21 -35.12 9.36
C LYS A 351 15.35 -34.64 7.91
N PRO A 352 15.53 -33.34 7.64
CA PRO A 352 15.69 -32.83 6.29
C PRO A 352 16.84 -33.57 5.60
N LYS A 353 16.59 -34.03 4.38
CA LYS A 353 17.64 -34.62 3.54
C LYS A 353 18.62 -33.50 3.22
N LYS A 354 19.91 -33.71 3.45
CA LYS A 354 20.97 -32.79 3.01
C LYS A 354 20.77 -32.41 1.55
N ASP A 355 20.84 -31.12 1.25
CA ASP A 355 20.76 -30.44 -0.07
C ASP A 355 21.85 -30.83 -1.08
N THR A 356 22.16 -32.12 -1.19
CA THR A 356 23.12 -32.61 -2.17
C THR A 356 22.49 -33.79 -2.89
N LEU A 357 21.81 -33.49 -4.01
CA LEU A 357 21.65 -34.46 -5.08
C LEU A 357 23.05 -34.83 -5.59
N SER A 358 23.25 -36.09 -5.96
CA SER A 358 24.56 -36.70 -6.24
C SER A 358 25.37 -36.08 -7.38
N ASN A 359 24.85 -35.04 -8.04
CA ASN A 359 25.42 -34.37 -9.20
C ASN A 359 25.77 -32.88 -8.96
N GLY A 360 25.67 -32.36 -7.74
CA GLY A 360 26.02 -30.96 -7.44
C GLY A 360 24.98 -29.93 -7.89
N ARG A 361 23.79 -30.37 -8.32
CA ARG A 361 22.59 -29.54 -8.48
C ARG A 361 21.91 -29.34 -7.12
N THR A 362 21.43 -28.14 -6.89
CA THR A 362 20.62 -27.76 -5.73
C THR A 362 19.14 -27.92 -6.05
N ALA A 363 18.27 -27.99 -5.03
CA ALA A 363 16.83 -28.04 -5.25
C ALA A 363 16.29 -26.78 -5.97
N PHE A 364 17.01 -25.65 -5.86
CA PHE A 364 16.76 -24.44 -6.65
C PHE A 364 16.89 -24.67 -8.16
N ASP A 365 17.84 -25.50 -8.59
CA ASP A 365 18.16 -25.72 -10.01
C ASP A 365 17.12 -26.60 -10.74
N ASP A 366 16.23 -27.25 -9.99
CA ASP A 366 15.20 -28.14 -10.54
C ASP A 366 13.83 -27.44 -10.71
N LEU A 367 13.68 -26.21 -10.19
CA LEU A 367 12.50 -25.37 -10.38
C LEU A 367 12.71 -24.35 -11.51
N ASP A 368 11.67 -24.15 -12.31
CA ASP A 368 11.64 -23.10 -13.31
C ASP A 368 11.57 -21.73 -12.62
N ALA A 369 12.50 -20.83 -12.94
CA ALA A 369 12.57 -19.53 -12.31
C ALA A 369 11.37 -18.66 -12.69
N ASP A 370 10.87 -18.82 -13.91
CA ASP A 370 9.80 -18.00 -14.47
C ASP A 370 8.43 -18.30 -13.79
N THR A 371 8.30 -19.47 -13.17
CA THR A 371 7.12 -19.87 -12.38
C THR A 371 7.29 -19.63 -10.88
N CYS A 372 8.34 -18.93 -10.47
CA CYS A 372 8.69 -18.69 -9.08
C CYS A 372 8.87 -17.20 -8.78
N VAL A 373 8.93 -16.88 -7.50
CA VAL A 373 9.50 -15.64 -6.99
C VAL A 373 10.78 -15.93 -6.21
N ASP A 374 11.79 -15.09 -6.38
CA ASP A 374 13.11 -15.28 -5.82
C ASP A 374 13.53 -14.11 -4.91
N ILE A 375 14.28 -14.41 -3.85
CA ILE A 375 15.07 -13.42 -3.10
C ILE A 375 16.53 -13.62 -3.48
N VAL A 376 17.11 -12.62 -4.15
CA VAL A 376 18.49 -12.68 -4.65
C VAL A 376 19.37 -11.70 -3.91
N LEU A 377 20.59 -12.11 -3.53
CA LEU A 377 21.51 -11.25 -2.83
C LEU A 377 22.09 -10.16 -3.75
N ALA A 378 21.91 -8.90 -3.37
CA ALA A 378 22.38 -7.74 -4.14
C ALA A 378 23.84 -7.36 -3.82
N ARG A 379 24.32 -7.62 -2.60
CA ARG A 379 25.69 -7.27 -2.17
C ARG A 379 26.33 -8.34 -1.29
N SER A 380 27.66 -8.30 -1.15
CA SER A 380 28.37 -9.30 -0.32
C SER A 380 28.01 -9.14 1.16
N ILE A 381 27.69 -10.25 1.84
CA ILE A 381 27.36 -10.26 3.27
C ILE A 381 28.31 -11.17 4.02
N SER A 382 28.86 -10.67 5.13
CA SER A 382 29.72 -11.46 6.01
C SER A 382 28.89 -12.39 6.89
N LYS A 383 29.48 -13.52 7.26
CA LYS A 383 28.89 -14.45 8.22
C LYS A 383 28.42 -13.75 9.51
N ASN A 384 27.27 -14.19 10.01
CA ASN A 384 26.53 -13.77 11.20
C ASN A 384 25.88 -12.38 11.11
N VAL A 385 25.83 -11.76 9.94
CA VAL A 385 25.15 -10.49 9.70
C VAL A 385 23.69 -10.75 9.31
N GLU A 386 22.77 -9.94 9.82
CA GLU A 386 21.36 -9.96 9.42
C GLU A 386 21.22 -9.42 8.00
N ILE A 387 20.37 -10.05 7.20
CA ILE A 387 20.13 -9.73 5.80
C ILE A 387 18.82 -8.96 5.73
N PHE A 388 18.88 -7.76 5.16
CA PHE A 388 17.76 -6.84 5.09
C PHE A 388 17.23 -6.69 3.67
N ASN A 389 15.90 -6.63 3.55
CA ASN A 389 15.21 -6.11 2.38
C ASN A 389 15.10 -4.57 2.46
N SER A 390 14.68 -3.92 1.38
CA SER A 390 14.20 -2.53 1.39
C SER A 390 12.70 -2.51 1.10
N TYR A 391 11.98 -1.60 1.73
CA TYR A 391 10.57 -1.31 1.48
C TYR A 391 10.44 -0.03 0.63
N GLY A 392 11.55 0.40 0.00
CA GLY A 392 11.68 1.67 -0.68
C GLY A 392 12.23 2.78 0.22
N ASP A 393 12.37 3.96 -0.40
CA ASP A 393 12.95 5.17 0.19
C ASP A 393 11.91 5.93 1.00
N LEU A 394 11.43 5.31 2.08
CA LEU A 394 10.28 5.78 2.85
C LEU A 394 10.69 6.63 4.07
N SER A 395 10.00 7.76 4.25
CA SER A 395 10.11 8.62 5.43
C SER A 395 9.53 7.95 6.68
N ASN A 396 9.93 8.40 7.88
CA ASN A 396 9.37 7.86 9.13
C ASN A 396 7.84 8.01 9.24
N PRO A 397 7.22 9.12 8.81
CA PRO A 397 5.77 9.21 8.67
C PRO A 397 5.14 8.10 7.82
N LEU A 398 5.74 7.72 6.69
CA LEU A 398 5.21 6.63 5.86
C LEU A 398 5.47 5.26 6.52
N LEU A 399 6.65 5.06 7.11
CA LEU A 399 7.00 3.81 7.77
C LEU A 399 6.05 3.50 8.94
N ILE A 400 5.71 4.49 9.77
CA ILE A 400 4.76 4.29 10.87
C ILE A 400 3.33 4.13 10.36
N ALA A 401 2.96 4.85 9.30
CA ALA A 401 1.62 4.77 8.72
C ALA A 401 1.34 3.42 8.07
N ARG A 402 2.34 2.81 7.40
CA ARG A 402 2.20 1.57 6.63
C ARG A 402 2.68 0.31 7.36
N TYR A 403 3.70 0.42 8.22
CA TYR A 403 4.36 -0.75 8.83
C TYR A 403 4.50 -0.69 10.36
N GLY A 404 4.13 0.42 10.98
CA GLY A 404 4.03 0.54 12.44
C GLY A 404 5.37 0.72 13.15
N PHE A 405 6.44 1.05 12.42
CA PHE A 405 7.76 1.33 12.98
C PHE A 405 8.38 2.61 12.40
N CYS A 406 9.39 3.13 13.08
CA CYS A 406 10.22 4.23 12.61
C CYS A 406 11.70 3.85 12.76
N VAL A 407 12.55 4.47 11.96
CA VAL A 407 13.99 4.23 11.99
C VAL A 407 14.72 5.50 12.44
N PRO A 408 15.62 5.40 13.45
CA PRO A 408 16.47 6.52 13.85
C PRO A 408 17.42 6.94 12.71
N ASN A 409 17.64 8.24 12.55
CA ASN A 409 18.51 8.82 11.50
C ASN A 409 18.13 8.37 10.07
N ASN A 410 16.83 8.25 9.79
CA ASN A 410 16.33 7.91 8.47
C ASN A 410 16.70 9.03 7.46
N PRO A 411 17.46 8.74 6.38
CA PRO A 411 17.87 9.73 5.38
C PRO A 411 16.70 10.24 4.53
N PHE A 412 15.56 9.56 4.51
CA PHE A 412 14.39 9.96 3.74
C PHE A 412 13.36 10.75 4.56
N ASP A 413 13.70 11.08 5.81
CA ASP A 413 12.79 11.79 6.68
C ASP A 413 12.73 13.28 6.37
N THR A 414 11.54 13.88 6.53
CA THR A 414 11.30 15.28 6.17
C THR A 414 10.41 15.99 7.17
N VAL A 415 10.58 17.30 7.26
CA VAL A 415 9.70 18.19 8.04
C VAL A 415 8.90 19.07 7.10
N HIS A 416 7.59 18.83 7.04
CA HIS A 416 6.66 19.61 6.24
C HIS A 416 6.26 20.92 6.93
N LEU A 417 6.26 22.03 6.17
CA LEU A 417 5.99 23.40 6.65
C LEU A 417 4.76 24.06 5.98
N GLY A 418 3.96 23.31 5.20
CA GLY A 418 2.81 23.85 4.49
C GLY A 418 1.84 24.60 5.41
N HIS A 419 1.48 24.00 6.55
CA HIS A 419 0.62 24.63 7.55
C HIS A 419 1.17 25.96 8.10
N GLU A 420 2.47 26.06 8.35
CA GLU A 420 3.13 27.29 8.82
C GLU A 420 3.11 28.37 7.74
N VAL A 421 3.30 28.00 6.48
CA VAL A 421 3.23 28.90 5.32
C VAL A 421 1.80 29.41 5.09
N GLU A 422 0.79 28.55 5.20
CA GLU A 422 -0.61 28.95 5.12
C GLU A 422 -1.02 29.88 6.27
N LYS A 423 -0.57 29.58 7.49
CA LYS A 423 -0.77 30.45 8.64
C LYS A 423 -0.16 31.83 8.40
N LEU A 424 1.07 31.88 7.89
CA LEU A 424 1.72 33.13 7.48
C LEU A 424 0.87 33.88 6.44
N TRP A 425 0.34 33.18 5.44
CA TRP A 425 -0.51 33.79 4.42
C TRP A 425 -1.76 34.42 5.03
N ARG A 426 -2.50 33.68 5.86
CA ARG A 426 -3.69 34.16 6.58
C ARG A 426 -3.39 35.38 7.46
N ASP A 427 -2.31 35.32 8.24
CA ASP A 427 -1.92 36.36 9.20
C ASP A 427 -1.36 37.63 8.52
N SER A 428 -0.86 37.52 7.28
CA SER A 428 -0.30 38.65 6.52
C SER A 428 -1.34 39.71 6.08
N LYS A 429 -2.62 39.53 6.44
CA LYS A 429 -3.74 40.41 6.07
C LYS A 429 -3.79 40.72 4.56
N ARG A 430 -3.45 39.73 3.74
CA ARG A 430 -3.41 39.80 2.27
C ARG A 430 -2.35 40.72 1.66
N THR A 431 -1.43 41.29 2.44
CA THR A 431 -0.32 42.10 1.89
C THR A 431 0.62 41.28 1.01
N LEU A 432 0.74 39.98 1.27
CA LEU A 432 1.50 39.02 0.47
C LEU A 432 0.61 38.21 -0.48
N SER A 433 -0.71 38.41 -0.50
CA SER A 433 -1.64 37.64 -1.35
C SER A 433 -1.24 37.62 -2.82
N PRO A 434 -0.87 38.74 -3.47
CA PRO A 434 -0.48 38.71 -4.87
C PRO A 434 0.74 37.82 -5.16
N ARG A 435 1.57 37.53 -4.16
CA ARG A 435 2.75 36.67 -4.28
C ARG A 435 2.37 35.20 -4.11
N PHE A 436 1.50 34.90 -3.14
CA PHE A 436 0.95 33.56 -2.95
C PHE A 436 0.08 33.14 -4.12
N GLU A 437 -0.87 33.99 -4.53
CA GLU A 437 -1.72 33.77 -5.71
C GLU A 437 -0.88 33.49 -6.95
N TRP A 438 0.15 34.31 -7.23
CA TRP A 438 1.04 34.03 -8.36
C TRP A 438 1.79 32.71 -8.23
N TRP A 439 2.27 32.35 -7.03
CA TRP A 439 2.97 31.08 -6.82
C TRP A 439 2.06 29.89 -7.10
N ILE A 440 0.84 29.92 -6.55
CA ILE A 440 -0.17 28.88 -6.69
C ILE A 440 -0.64 28.77 -8.14
N ASP A 441 -0.93 29.91 -8.80
CA ASP A 441 -1.52 29.93 -10.13
C ASP A 441 -0.53 29.60 -11.25
N SER A 442 0.77 29.87 -11.05
CA SER A 442 1.77 29.72 -12.14
C SER A 442 3.22 29.56 -11.67
N GLY A 443 3.59 30.18 -10.55
CA GLY A 443 4.98 30.31 -10.14
C GLY A 443 5.65 29.00 -9.75
N PHE A 444 4.91 28.11 -9.08
CA PHE A 444 5.38 26.79 -8.71
C PHE A 444 5.72 25.95 -9.94
N GLU A 445 4.76 25.73 -10.84
CA GLU A 445 4.94 24.96 -12.08
C GLU A 445 6.09 25.51 -12.95
N LEU A 446 6.15 26.85 -13.11
CA LEU A 446 7.24 27.48 -13.86
C LEU A 446 8.62 27.22 -13.23
N PHE A 447 8.70 27.19 -11.89
CA PHE A 447 9.95 26.97 -11.19
C PHE A 447 10.36 25.50 -11.18
N MET A 448 9.40 24.57 -11.04
CA MET A 448 9.67 23.13 -11.09
C MET A 448 10.12 22.69 -12.49
N ASN A 449 9.44 23.18 -13.54
CA ASN A 449 9.86 22.94 -14.93
C ASN A 449 11.25 23.51 -15.21
N TRP A 450 11.56 24.69 -14.67
CA TRP A 450 12.92 25.25 -14.76
C TRP A 450 13.95 24.38 -14.04
N THR A 451 13.63 23.89 -12.84
CA THR A 451 14.54 23.05 -12.05
C THR A 451 14.84 21.74 -12.76
N ARG A 452 13.82 21.08 -13.34
CA ARG A 452 13.95 19.82 -14.09
C ARG A 452 14.85 19.96 -15.33
N ALA A 453 14.65 21.02 -16.11
CA ALA A 453 15.48 21.26 -17.29
C ALA A 453 16.96 21.55 -16.94
N MET A 454 17.22 22.21 -15.81
CA MET A 454 18.60 22.46 -15.38
C MET A 454 19.28 21.18 -14.88
N SER A 455 18.55 20.24 -14.27
CA SER A 455 19.13 18.93 -13.91
C SER A 455 19.45 18.06 -15.13
N GLU A 456 18.65 18.12 -16.20
CA GLU A 456 18.90 17.40 -17.45
C GLU A 456 20.11 17.97 -18.21
N GLU A 457 20.25 19.31 -18.25
CA GLU A 457 21.43 19.97 -18.86
C GLU A 457 22.74 19.61 -18.12
N ASP A 458 22.73 19.58 -16.78
CA ASP A 458 23.91 19.22 -15.96
C ASP A 458 24.32 17.73 -16.12
N GLN A 459 23.38 16.84 -16.45
CA GLN A 459 23.69 15.43 -16.76
C GLN A 459 24.35 15.29 -18.15
N SER A 460 23.88 16.04 -19.15
CA SER A 460 24.45 16.01 -20.51
C SER A 460 25.89 16.56 -20.62
N ASP A 461 26.30 17.46 -19.72
CA ASP A 461 27.67 17.99 -19.64
C ASP A 461 28.64 17.03 -18.90
N SER A 462 28.12 15.98 -18.23
CA SER A 462 28.94 15.00 -17.50
C SER A 462 29.36 13.77 -18.34
N ASP A 463 28.73 13.56 -19.48
CA ASP A 463 29.01 12.43 -20.38
C ASP A 463 30.13 12.71 -21.41
N GLU A 464 30.61 13.94 -21.55
CA GLU A 464 31.70 14.27 -22.49
C GLU A 464 33.12 13.95 -21.95
N GLU A 465 33.30 13.53 -20.69
CA GLU A 465 34.63 13.21 -20.11
C GLU A 465 34.88 11.74 -19.72
N GLN A 466 33.97 10.80 -20.00
CA GLN A 466 34.21 9.35 -19.79
C GLN A 466 33.78 8.46 -20.97
N ALA A 467 34.30 8.74 -22.17
CA ALA A 467 34.38 7.71 -23.21
C ALA A 467 35.64 6.84 -22.99
N GLU A 468 35.52 5.77 -22.18
CA GLU A 468 36.19 4.46 -22.35
C GLU A 468 35.88 3.53 -21.15
N ALA A 469 34.66 2.98 -21.11
CA ALA A 469 34.37 1.65 -20.54
C ALA A 469 32.97 1.23 -21.00
N GLU A 470 32.91 0.28 -21.94
CA GLU A 470 31.66 -0.42 -22.28
C GLU A 470 31.14 -1.16 -21.03
N ALA A 471 30.07 -0.64 -20.44
CA ALA A 471 29.19 -1.33 -19.49
C ALA A 471 27.81 -1.46 -20.16
N PRO A 472 27.09 -2.58 -19.95
CA PRO A 472 25.86 -2.84 -20.69
C PRO A 472 24.78 -1.85 -20.27
N GLU A 473 24.04 -1.39 -21.26
CA GLU A 473 22.82 -0.58 -21.13
C GLU A 473 21.86 -1.29 -20.15
N LEU A 474 21.78 -0.75 -18.94
CA LEU A 474 20.64 -0.94 -18.05
C LEU A 474 19.72 0.22 -18.36
N GLU A 475 18.60 -0.08 -19.02
CA GLU A 475 17.48 0.84 -19.12
C GLU A 475 17.04 1.18 -17.70
N SER A 476 17.36 2.40 -17.27
CA SER A 476 16.77 2.99 -16.08
C SER A 476 15.39 3.48 -16.48
N ASP A 477 14.39 2.63 -16.29
CA ASP A 477 12.99 3.04 -16.28
C ASP A 477 12.77 3.99 -15.09
N ASP A 478 13.02 5.27 -15.34
CA ASP A 478 12.74 6.39 -14.44
C ASP A 478 11.25 6.81 -14.56
N GLU A 479 10.36 5.82 -14.64
CA GLU A 479 8.90 5.95 -14.56
C GLU A 479 8.34 5.03 -13.46
N GLN A 480 8.86 5.14 -12.25
CA GLN A 480 8.15 4.68 -11.05
C GLN A 480 8.22 5.72 -9.95
N SER A 481 7.56 6.87 -10.18
CA SER A 481 7.02 7.70 -9.10
C SER A 481 5.52 7.46 -8.88
N GLU A 482 4.96 6.40 -9.44
CA GLU A 482 3.59 5.93 -9.13
C GLU A 482 3.58 5.17 -7.80
N ALA A 483 4.04 5.85 -6.73
CA ALA A 483 3.68 5.52 -5.36
C ALA A 483 2.68 6.56 -4.84
N SER A 484 1.69 6.88 -5.68
CA SER A 484 0.56 7.75 -5.33
C SER A 484 -0.77 7.25 -5.90
N SER A 485 -1.00 5.95 -5.83
CA SER A 485 -2.34 5.36 -5.82
C SER A 485 -2.34 4.36 -4.69
N GLU A 486 -3.43 4.27 -3.90
CA GLU A 486 -3.57 3.52 -2.63
C GLU A 486 -3.27 4.31 -1.34
N ALA A 487 -3.54 5.62 -1.33
CA ALA A 487 -3.95 6.31 -0.11
C ALA A 487 -5.25 7.07 -0.38
N GLY A 488 -6.37 6.42 -0.10
CA GLY A 488 -7.71 6.99 -0.14
C GLY A 488 -7.86 8.20 0.77
N SER A 489 -7.60 9.40 0.24
CA SER A 489 -8.10 10.63 0.83
C SER A 489 -8.55 11.60 -0.26
N ASP A 490 -9.79 12.06 -0.13
CA ASP A 490 -10.52 13.00 -0.98
C ASP A 490 -9.95 14.45 -0.91
N ALA A 491 -8.68 14.62 -0.53
CA ALA A 491 -7.97 15.90 -0.53
C ALA A 491 -6.45 15.68 -0.47
N ALA A 492 -5.86 15.11 -1.52
CA ALA A 492 -4.42 15.20 -1.74
C ALA A 492 -3.98 16.67 -1.65
N LEU A 493 -2.85 16.93 -0.98
CA LEU A 493 -2.34 18.29 -0.89
C LEU A 493 -2.02 18.81 -2.30
N PRO A 494 -2.25 20.10 -2.58
CA PRO A 494 -1.76 20.67 -3.83
C PRO A 494 -0.23 20.47 -3.91
N LYS A 495 0.29 20.04 -5.07
CA LYS A 495 1.72 19.76 -5.28
C LYS A 495 2.67 20.85 -4.74
N TRP A 496 2.28 22.12 -4.86
CA TRP A 496 3.08 23.23 -4.35
C TRP A 496 3.25 23.24 -2.83
N GLN A 497 2.32 22.64 -2.08
CA GLN A 497 2.37 22.49 -0.62
C GLN A 497 3.21 21.28 -0.22
N GLU A 498 3.04 20.15 -0.89
CA GLU A 498 3.82 18.92 -0.65
C GLU A 498 5.33 19.19 -0.68
N GLU A 499 5.74 20.03 -1.63
CA GLU A 499 7.13 20.46 -1.81
C GLU A 499 7.63 21.44 -0.74
N LEU A 500 6.86 21.82 0.28
CA LEU A 500 7.28 22.76 1.32
C LEU A 500 7.96 22.06 2.50
N CYS A 501 9.05 21.35 2.21
CA CYS A 501 9.72 20.47 3.16
C CYS A 501 11.16 20.91 3.51
N ILE A 502 11.65 20.36 4.62
CA ILE A 502 13.07 20.32 5.00
C ILE A 502 13.50 18.86 5.01
N ASP A 503 14.61 18.54 4.34
CA ASP A 503 15.17 17.18 4.30
C ASP A 503 15.94 16.80 5.56
N HIS A 504 16.45 15.56 5.58
CA HIS A 504 17.10 14.96 6.74
C HIS A 504 18.40 15.68 7.17
N GLU A 505 19.09 16.35 6.23
CA GLU A 505 20.26 17.17 6.47
C GLU A 505 19.92 18.58 6.99
N GLY A 506 18.65 18.95 6.99
CA GLY A 506 18.18 20.27 7.38
C GLY A 506 18.23 21.30 6.25
N THR A 507 18.22 20.85 4.99
CA THR A 507 18.17 21.68 3.79
C THR A 507 16.72 21.86 3.35
N PRO A 508 16.27 23.09 3.07
CA PRO A 508 14.95 23.30 2.49
C PRO A 508 14.91 22.82 1.04
N THR A 509 13.77 22.28 0.60
CA THR A 509 13.52 22.02 -0.82
C THR A 509 13.69 23.29 -1.65
N SER A 510 13.97 23.10 -2.94
CA SER A 510 14.12 24.21 -3.90
C SER A 510 12.86 25.07 -3.97
N ALA A 511 11.67 24.45 -3.95
CA ALA A 511 10.38 25.12 -3.93
C ALA A 511 10.18 25.97 -2.67
N LEU A 512 10.47 25.44 -1.48
CA LEU A 512 10.38 26.20 -0.24
C LEU A 512 11.34 27.39 -0.23
N GLN A 513 12.57 27.20 -0.71
CA GLN A 513 13.56 28.27 -0.82
C GLN A 513 13.10 29.36 -1.80
N ALA A 514 12.58 28.99 -2.96
CA ALA A 514 12.05 29.91 -3.96
C ALA A 514 10.86 30.71 -3.42
N LEU A 515 9.90 30.05 -2.77
CA LEU A 515 8.73 30.69 -2.17
C LEU A 515 9.13 31.69 -1.10
N VAL A 516 9.96 31.30 -0.13
CA VAL A 516 10.45 32.18 0.94
C VAL A 516 11.20 33.40 0.35
N THR A 517 11.95 33.18 -0.73
CA THR A 517 12.66 34.24 -1.46
C THR A 517 11.68 35.25 -2.08
N ILE A 518 10.64 34.79 -2.76
CA ILE A 518 9.60 35.67 -3.34
C ILE A 518 8.87 36.44 -2.24
N LEU A 519 8.47 35.76 -1.16
CA LEU A 519 7.73 36.35 -0.05
C LEU A 519 8.52 37.47 0.65
N THR A 520 9.85 37.45 0.54
CA THR A 520 10.73 38.44 1.18
C THR A 520 11.25 39.53 0.24
N PHE A 521 10.91 39.49 -1.06
CA PHE A 521 11.26 40.55 -2.00
C PHE A 521 10.78 41.94 -1.53
N PRO A 522 11.63 42.98 -1.63
CA PRO A 522 11.14 44.36 -1.54
C PRO A 522 10.09 44.62 -2.62
N ASN A 523 9.07 45.43 -2.34
CA ASN A 523 7.96 45.69 -3.29
C ASN A 523 8.44 46.17 -4.67
N ALA A 524 9.52 46.96 -4.74
CA ALA A 524 10.12 47.36 -6.01
C ALA A 524 10.74 46.19 -6.80
N LYS A 525 11.38 45.24 -6.10
CA LYS A 525 11.93 44.02 -6.70
C LYS A 525 10.81 43.09 -7.17
N TRP A 526 9.77 42.91 -6.36
CA TRP A 526 8.57 42.16 -6.74
C TRP A 526 7.89 42.73 -7.99
N ALA A 527 7.63 44.04 -8.03
CA ALA A 527 7.02 44.70 -9.18
C ALA A 527 7.84 44.50 -10.48
N LYS A 528 9.17 44.51 -10.39
CA LYS A 528 10.06 44.22 -11.52
C LYS A 528 10.09 42.73 -11.89
N PHE A 529 10.02 41.85 -10.89
CA PHE A 529 10.01 40.40 -11.06
C PHE A 529 8.74 39.95 -11.80
N ILE A 530 7.58 40.45 -11.38
CA ILE A 530 6.31 40.08 -12.01
C ILE A 530 6.07 40.80 -13.34
N LYS A 531 6.76 41.91 -13.61
CA LYS A 531 6.64 42.62 -14.89
C LYS A 531 7.05 41.72 -16.06
N ASN A 532 6.17 41.62 -17.05
CA ASN A 532 6.29 40.71 -18.20
C ASN A 532 6.27 39.23 -17.79
N SER A 533 5.53 38.87 -16.74
CA SER A 533 5.37 37.47 -16.31
C SER A 533 4.80 36.56 -17.39
N HIS A 534 3.96 37.12 -18.27
CA HIS A 534 3.39 36.42 -19.43
C HIS A 534 4.40 36.11 -20.55
N ASN A 535 5.65 36.60 -20.47
CA ASN A 535 6.68 36.29 -21.45
C ASN A 535 7.54 35.12 -20.95
N SER A 536 7.23 33.92 -21.44
CA SER A 536 7.88 32.65 -21.04
C SER A 536 9.41 32.71 -21.09
N GLY A 537 9.99 33.16 -22.21
CA GLY A 537 11.45 33.23 -22.38
C GLY A 537 12.14 34.20 -21.41
N LYS A 538 11.52 35.32 -21.03
CA LYS A 538 12.07 36.21 -20.01
C LYS A 538 11.81 35.72 -18.58
N MET A 539 10.75 34.95 -18.38
CA MET A 539 10.42 34.39 -17.07
C MET A 539 11.39 33.25 -16.70
N TRP A 540 11.82 32.46 -17.67
CA TRP A 540 12.87 31.45 -17.54
C TRP A 540 14.11 31.97 -16.80
N TYR A 541 14.74 33.04 -17.31
CA TYR A 541 15.93 33.63 -16.69
C TYR A 541 15.68 34.21 -15.28
N LYS A 542 14.42 34.50 -14.94
CA LYS A 542 14.06 34.96 -13.60
C LYS A 542 13.99 33.82 -12.59
N MET A 543 13.73 32.58 -13.02
CA MET A 543 13.73 31.40 -12.12
C MET A 543 15.11 31.16 -11.51
N LYS A 544 16.19 31.41 -12.26
CA LYS A 544 17.56 31.44 -11.72
C LYS A 544 17.77 32.39 -10.53
N THR A 545 16.96 33.45 -10.44
CA THR A 545 17.03 34.37 -9.28
C THR A 545 16.40 33.75 -8.03
N LEU A 546 15.47 32.81 -8.19
CA LEU A 546 14.77 32.13 -7.10
C LEU A 546 15.57 30.95 -6.54
N SER A 547 16.38 30.29 -7.38
CA SER A 547 17.29 29.23 -6.95
C SER A 547 18.56 29.72 -6.24
N ALA A 548 18.82 31.03 -6.28
CA ALA A 548 19.95 31.62 -5.58
C ALA A 548 19.87 31.40 -4.05
N PRO A 549 21.02 31.29 -3.34
CA PRO A 549 21.03 31.12 -1.90
C PRO A 549 20.18 32.17 -1.16
N ALA A 550 19.41 31.72 -0.18
CA ALA A 550 18.51 32.57 0.60
C ALA A 550 19.24 33.78 1.20
N ASP A 551 18.72 34.98 0.91
CA ASP A 551 19.25 36.23 1.45
C ASP A 551 18.92 36.40 2.95
N LYS A 552 19.38 37.50 3.57
CA LYS A 552 19.17 37.74 4.99
C LYS A 552 17.68 37.78 5.39
N ALA A 553 16.81 38.30 4.52
CA ALA A 553 15.37 38.39 4.80
C ALA A 553 14.71 37.02 4.63
N ALA A 554 15.04 36.29 3.56
CA ALA A 554 14.58 34.93 3.31
C ALA A 554 14.98 33.98 4.45
N ARG A 555 16.24 34.01 4.88
CA ARG A 555 16.72 33.22 6.04
C ARG A 555 16.01 33.57 7.34
N ALA A 556 15.69 34.85 7.55
CA ALA A 556 14.94 35.27 8.73
C ALA A 556 13.48 34.77 8.70
N LEU A 557 12.84 34.76 7.53
CA LEU A 557 11.50 34.21 7.37
C LEU A 557 11.50 32.69 7.59
N LEU A 558 12.41 31.95 6.94
CA LEU A 558 12.53 30.51 7.12
C LEU A 558 12.77 30.14 8.59
N LYS A 559 13.65 30.87 9.28
CA LYS A 559 13.86 30.71 10.72
C LYS A 559 12.56 30.89 11.52
N ASN A 560 11.72 31.86 11.19
CA ASN A 560 10.45 32.08 11.88
C ASN A 560 9.45 30.95 11.62
N LEU A 561 9.40 30.42 10.38
CA LEU A 561 8.57 29.26 10.04
C LEU A 561 9.00 28.03 10.86
N LEU A 562 10.30 27.74 10.91
CA LEU A 562 10.86 26.62 11.70
C LEU A 562 10.57 26.76 13.20
N LEU A 563 10.72 27.98 13.76
CA LEU A 563 10.38 28.23 15.16
C LEU A 563 8.87 28.09 15.42
N SER A 564 8.02 28.49 14.46
CA SER A 564 6.57 28.28 14.54
C SER A 564 6.22 26.80 14.51
N LYS A 565 6.83 26.01 13.62
CA LYS A 565 6.67 24.54 13.56
C LYS A 565 7.10 23.88 14.87
N LYS A 566 8.29 24.21 15.38
CA LYS A 566 8.77 23.67 16.65
C LYS A 566 7.86 23.97 17.84
N GLN A 567 7.19 25.12 17.82
CA GLN A 567 6.22 25.54 18.85
C GLN A 567 4.82 24.94 18.65
N SER A 568 4.52 24.37 17.47
CA SER A 568 3.20 23.79 17.19
C SER A 568 3.04 22.36 17.70
N TYR A 569 4.15 21.64 17.95
CA TYR A 569 4.11 20.33 18.59
C TYR A 569 3.53 20.40 20.00
N THR A 570 2.64 19.47 20.31
CA THR A 570 1.84 19.45 21.55
C THR A 570 2.55 18.75 22.71
N CYS A 571 3.58 17.95 22.41
CA CYS A 571 4.33 17.19 23.40
C CYS A 571 5.83 17.16 23.09
N SER A 572 6.62 16.69 24.05
CA SER A 572 8.03 16.37 23.84
C SER A 572 8.20 14.87 23.55
N PRO A 573 9.30 14.44 22.90
CA PRO A 573 9.56 13.02 22.68
C PRO A 573 9.49 12.18 23.96
N SER A 574 9.93 12.72 25.10
CA SER A 574 9.87 12.01 26.40
C SER A 574 8.46 11.73 26.91
N ASP A 575 7.45 12.43 26.41
CA ASP A 575 6.05 12.22 26.78
C ASP A 575 5.40 11.06 26.00
N LEU A 576 6.08 10.57 24.95
CA LEU A 576 5.58 9.51 24.06
C LEU A 576 6.03 8.13 24.54
N HIS A 577 5.06 7.34 25.02
CA HIS A 577 5.28 5.95 25.44
C HIS A 577 5.49 4.99 24.26
N ASN A 578 4.88 5.28 23.10
CA ASN A 578 5.07 4.49 21.89
C ASN A 578 6.44 4.82 21.26
N GLU A 579 7.28 3.80 21.10
CA GLU A 579 8.65 3.95 20.58
C GLU A 579 8.69 4.55 19.16
N PRO A 580 7.96 4.01 18.17
CA PRO A 580 7.91 4.61 16.83
C PRO A 580 7.51 6.09 16.81
N ALA A 581 6.45 6.47 17.54
CA ALA A 581 6.00 7.84 17.65
C ALA A 581 7.08 8.78 18.23
N ARG A 582 7.83 8.29 19.22
CA ARG A 582 8.94 9.03 19.82
C ARG A 582 10.11 9.21 18.86
N VAL A 583 10.45 8.19 18.08
CA VAL A 583 11.48 8.29 17.03
C VAL A 583 11.07 9.32 15.97
N LEU A 584 9.82 9.27 15.50
CA LEU A 584 9.29 10.21 14.52
C LEU A 584 9.41 11.67 14.99
N LEU A 585 8.89 11.98 16.18
CA LEU A 585 8.94 13.35 16.70
C LEU A 585 10.38 13.81 17.00
N SER A 586 11.24 12.89 17.47
CA SER A 586 12.66 13.21 17.72
C SER A 586 13.38 13.57 16.42
N SER A 587 13.11 12.82 15.34
CA SER A 587 13.71 13.04 14.03
C SER A 587 13.30 14.40 13.45
N GLU A 588 12.02 14.74 13.48
CA GLU A 588 11.56 16.06 13.01
C GLU A 588 12.20 17.22 13.79
N LEU A 589 12.31 17.09 15.11
CA LEU A 589 12.95 18.11 15.95
C LEU A 589 14.45 18.24 15.62
N GLU A 590 15.13 17.14 15.34
CA GLU A 590 16.53 17.15 14.93
C GLU A 590 16.73 17.83 13.58
N ILE A 591 15.89 17.53 12.58
CA ILE A 591 15.90 18.17 11.27
C ILE A 591 15.71 19.69 11.39
N ILE A 592 14.73 20.12 12.19
CA ILE A 592 14.50 21.54 12.47
C ILE A 592 15.75 22.18 13.09
N ASP A 593 16.39 21.51 14.05
CA ASP A 593 17.57 22.05 14.73
C ASP A 593 18.82 22.07 13.83
N LYS A 594 18.99 21.11 12.91
CA LYS A 594 20.00 21.14 11.84
C LYS A 594 19.80 22.37 10.96
N CYS A 595 18.59 22.58 10.44
CA CYS A 595 18.26 23.73 9.59
C CYS A 595 18.49 25.07 10.32
N LEU A 596 17.99 25.18 11.57
CA LEU A 596 18.19 26.38 12.40
C LEU A 596 19.67 26.67 12.67
N THR A 597 20.51 25.64 12.73
CA THR A 597 21.97 25.77 12.90
C THR A 597 22.62 26.25 11.61
N ALA A 598 22.27 25.66 10.47
CA ALA A 598 22.72 26.12 9.14
C ALA A 598 22.32 27.59 8.89
N LEU A 599 21.14 28.02 9.35
CA LEU A 599 20.67 29.41 9.26
C LEU A 599 21.43 30.41 10.14
N LYS A 600 22.24 29.96 11.12
CA LYS A 600 23.13 30.83 11.92
C LYS A 600 24.50 31.06 11.27
N ALA A 601 24.94 30.18 10.38
CA ALA A 601 26.22 30.32 9.69
C ALA A 601 26.23 31.56 8.79
N PRO A 602 27.36 32.26 8.61
CA PRO A 602 27.45 33.35 7.63
C PRO A 602 27.08 32.80 6.24
N ALA A 603 26.28 33.56 5.48
CA ALA A 603 25.91 33.14 4.12
C ALA A 603 27.18 32.85 3.30
N PRO A 604 27.22 31.76 2.52
CA PRO A 604 28.36 31.50 1.64
C PRO A 604 28.60 32.74 0.77
N ARG A 605 29.84 33.21 0.73
CA ARG A 605 30.21 34.35 -0.12
C ARG A 605 30.13 33.87 -1.56
N THR A 606 29.11 34.33 -2.28
CA THR A 606 28.98 34.20 -3.74
C THR A 606 30.15 34.85 -4.45
#